data_AF-A0A820AHV2-F1
#
_entry.id   AF-A0A820AHV2-F1
#
_cell.length_a   1.000
_cell.length_b   1.000
_cell.length_c   1.000
_cell.angle_alpha   90.00
_cell.angle_beta   90.00
_cell.angle_gamma   90.00
#
_symmetry.space_group_name_H-M   'P 1'
#
loop_
_entity.id
_entity.type
_entity.pdbx_description
1 polymer ?
#
loop_
_entity_poly.entity_id
_entity_poly.type
_entity_poly.pdbx_seq_one_letter_code
_entity_poly.pdbx_strand_id
1 'polypeptide(L)'
;MHLPNILKSKGRRTTKAAALIATQLNILYHGCIVIIVMSVLSSLSIAALVIGFIKQGECPIQAWIPRWLIIFGSVGLGWCALFILMAIVKMSCCHREEHCRAENCFMTGFCFLLIVFVFFFSWMIAGSVWVFTVRTRVQFEYPSDANYCQKLVYNMAFGCILTQYGIIGLALCLTACCFALVKICDRD
;
A
#
# COMPACT_ATOMS: atom_id res chain seq x y z
N MET A 1 35.69 40.28 29.61
CA MET A 1 34.59 39.32 29.80
C MET A 1 33.68 39.30 28.56
N HIS A 2 33.97 38.50 27.52
CA HIS A 2 33.09 38.35 26.33
C HIS A 2 32.91 36.90 25.84
N LEU A 3 33.52 35.93 26.52
CA LEU A 3 33.56 34.53 26.10
C LEU A 3 32.25 33.71 26.25
N PRO A 4 31.32 33.98 27.20
CA PRO A 4 30.17 33.08 27.41
C PRO A 4 29.10 33.17 26.31
N ASN A 5 28.96 34.32 25.63
CA ASN A 5 27.91 34.51 24.61
C ASN A 5 28.25 33.85 23.26
N ILE A 6 29.53 33.75 22.91
CA ILE A 6 29.97 33.13 21.65
C ILE A 6 29.77 31.61 21.69
N LEU A 7 30.08 30.97 22.82
CA LEU A 7 29.88 29.53 23.03
C LEU A 7 28.38 29.14 22.99
N LYS A 8 27.51 29.95 23.60
CA LYS A 8 26.05 29.75 23.55
C LYS A 8 25.47 29.89 22.13
N SER A 9 26.01 30.80 21.32
CA SER A 9 25.59 30.98 19.91
C SER A 9 26.08 29.85 18.99
N LYS A 10 27.27 29.30 19.27
CA LYS A 10 27.87 28.21 18.49
C LYS A 10 27.13 26.90 18.75
N GLY A 11 26.84 26.60 20.03
CA GLY A 11 26.00 25.47 20.43
C GLY A 11 24.61 25.49 19.79
N ARG A 12 23.91 26.64 19.82
CA ARG A 12 22.57 26.78 19.20
C ARG A 12 22.58 26.61 17.67
N ARG A 13 23.69 26.92 16.99
CA ARG A 13 23.86 26.71 15.54
C ARG A 13 24.14 25.25 15.20
N THR A 14 24.98 24.56 15.97
CA THR A 14 25.23 23.12 15.78
C THR A 14 24.00 22.27 16.07
N THR A 15 23.19 22.59 17.09
CA THR A 15 21.94 21.85 17.36
C THR A 15 20.92 22.02 16.23
N LYS A 16 20.81 23.23 15.66
CA LYS A 16 19.92 23.48 14.51
C LYS A 16 20.39 22.78 13.24
N ALA A 17 21.70 22.78 12.97
CA ALA A 17 22.27 22.07 11.83
C ALA A 17 22.12 20.55 11.96
N ALA A 18 22.35 19.98 13.14
CA ALA A 18 22.14 18.56 13.41
C ALA A 18 20.66 18.16 13.27
N ALA A 19 19.72 18.99 13.75
CA ALA A 19 18.29 18.77 13.60
C ALA A 19 17.83 18.84 12.13
N LEU A 20 18.38 19.76 11.32
CA LEU A 20 18.13 19.84 9.89
C LEU A 20 18.63 18.59 9.15
N ILE A 21 19.86 18.14 9.43
CA ILE A 21 20.43 16.93 8.83
C ILE A 21 19.62 15.69 9.20
N ALA A 22 19.26 15.54 10.49
CA ALA A 22 18.43 14.43 10.96
C ALA A 22 17.06 14.42 10.27
N THR A 23 16.45 15.60 10.06
CA THR A 23 15.16 15.73 9.37
C THR A 23 15.26 15.34 7.91
N GLN A 24 16.30 15.79 7.20
CA GLN A 24 16.53 15.44 5.79
C GLN A 24 16.82 13.96 5.60
N LEU A 25 17.63 13.37 6.48
CA LEU A 25 17.89 11.93 6.49
C LEU A 25 16.61 11.12 6.74
N ASN A 26 15.73 11.58 7.65
CA ASN A 26 14.47 10.90 7.92
C ASN A 26 13.53 10.96 6.71
N ILE A 27 13.44 12.11 6.04
CA ILE A 27 12.65 12.27 4.81
C ILE A 27 13.19 11.33 3.71
N LEU A 28 14.51 11.28 3.52
CA LEU A 28 15.13 10.39 2.54
C LEU A 28 14.88 8.92 2.87
N TYR A 29 15.05 8.53 4.14
CA TYR A 29 14.81 7.17 4.61
C TYR A 29 13.37 6.72 4.36
N HIS A 30 12.38 7.52 4.78
CA HIS A 30 10.97 7.24 4.53
C HIS A 30 10.63 7.24 3.03
N GLY A 31 11.20 8.19 2.26
CA GLY A 31 11.01 8.26 0.82
C GLY A 31 11.50 6.99 0.10
N CYS A 32 12.71 6.54 0.42
CA CYS A 32 13.28 5.31 -0.14
C CYS A 32 12.43 4.08 0.19
N ILE A 33 11.96 3.95 1.44
CA ILE A 33 11.09 2.84 1.84
C ILE A 33 9.80 2.85 1.02
N VAL A 34 9.14 4.00 0.89
CA VAL A 34 7.89 4.10 0.12
C VAL A 34 8.13 3.72 -1.35
N ILE A 35 9.22 4.20 -1.96
CA ILE A 35 9.55 3.87 -3.36
C ILE A 35 9.78 2.36 -3.54
N ILE A 36 10.55 1.73 -2.64
CA ILE A 36 10.85 0.30 -2.68
C ILE A 36 9.56 -0.52 -2.47
N VAL A 37 8.73 -0.14 -1.50
CA VAL A 37 7.46 -0.84 -1.24
C VAL A 37 6.53 -0.72 -2.45
N MET A 38 6.38 0.47 -3.02
CA MET A 38 5.51 0.70 -4.18
C MET A 38 5.98 -0.06 -5.43
N SER A 39 7.30 -0.14 -5.67
CA SER A 39 7.84 -0.87 -6.82
C SER A 39 7.66 -2.39 -6.70
N VAL A 40 7.79 -2.94 -5.49
CA VAL A 40 7.51 -4.35 -5.22
C VAL A 40 6.01 -4.64 -5.40
N LEU A 41 5.13 -3.80 -4.85
CA LEU A 41 3.68 -3.95 -4.96
C LEU A 41 3.19 -3.83 -6.41
N SER A 42 3.76 -2.91 -7.21
CA SER A 42 3.42 -2.77 -8.61
C SER A 42 3.87 -3.99 -9.42
N SER A 43 5.06 -4.52 -9.14
CA SER A 43 5.57 -5.74 -9.79
C SER A 43 4.69 -6.94 -9.49
N LEU A 44 4.25 -7.09 -8.23
CA LEU A 44 3.30 -8.12 -7.83
C LEU A 44 1.95 -7.97 -8.56
N SER A 45 1.45 -6.74 -8.68
CA SER A 45 0.19 -6.43 -9.36
C SER A 45 0.22 -6.78 -10.84
N ILE A 46 1.34 -6.50 -11.52
CA ILE A 46 1.55 -6.88 -12.93
C ILE A 46 1.58 -8.41 -13.07
N ALA A 47 2.33 -9.09 -12.20
CA ALA A 47 2.42 -10.55 -12.22
C ALA A 47 1.04 -11.19 -12.00
N ALA A 48 0.26 -10.69 -11.03
CA ALA A 48 -1.10 -11.17 -10.76
C ALA A 48 -2.02 -10.97 -11.97
N LEU A 49 -1.96 -9.80 -12.62
CA LEU A 49 -2.75 -9.50 -13.81
C LEU A 49 -2.40 -10.45 -14.97
N VAL A 50 -1.10 -10.58 -15.29
CA VAL A 50 -0.62 -11.40 -16.41
C VAL A 50 -0.95 -12.88 -16.18
N ILE A 51 -0.67 -13.40 -14.98
CA ILE A 51 -0.97 -14.80 -14.64
C ILE A 51 -2.48 -15.04 -14.67
N GLY A 52 -3.28 -14.12 -14.12
CA GLY A 52 -4.74 -14.22 -14.14
C GLY A 52 -5.31 -14.30 -15.56
N PHE A 53 -4.79 -13.49 -16.49
CA PHE A 53 -5.19 -13.50 -17.89
C PHE A 53 -4.73 -14.76 -18.64
N ILE A 54 -3.44 -15.09 -18.57
CA ILE A 54 -2.88 -16.24 -19.33
C ILE A 54 -3.49 -17.55 -18.84
N LYS A 55 -3.77 -17.66 -17.54
CA LYS A 55 -4.19 -18.90 -16.89
C LYS A 55 -5.66 -18.91 -16.48
N GLN A 56 -6.49 -18.09 -17.14
CA GLN A 56 -7.91 -17.94 -16.80
C GLN A 56 -8.71 -19.26 -16.87
N GLY A 57 -8.29 -20.20 -17.73
CA GLY A 57 -8.93 -21.51 -17.90
C GLY A 57 -8.28 -22.67 -17.12
N GLU A 58 -7.15 -22.47 -16.44
CA GLU A 58 -6.38 -23.56 -15.82
C GLU A 58 -6.77 -23.81 -14.34
N CYS A 59 -8.00 -23.45 -13.96
CA CYS A 59 -8.53 -23.66 -12.61
C CYS A 59 -10.05 -23.99 -12.65
N PRO A 60 -10.43 -25.20 -13.10
CA PRO A 60 -11.82 -25.63 -13.19
C PRO A 60 -12.55 -25.67 -11.85
N ILE A 61 -11.85 -25.96 -10.74
CA ILE A 61 -12.44 -26.02 -9.40
C ILE A 61 -13.07 -24.68 -8.97
N GLN A 62 -12.48 -23.57 -9.42
CA GLN A 62 -12.98 -22.22 -9.10
C GLN A 62 -12.51 -21.20 -10.13
N ALA A 63 -13.31 -21.02 -11.17
CA ALA A 63 -13.06 -20.05 -12.25
C ALA A 63 -13.08 -18.57 -11.80
N TRP A 64 -13.45 -18.30 -10.54
CA TRP A 64 -13.39 -16.97 -9.93
C TRP A 64 -12.00 -16.61 -9.39
N ILE A 65 -11.13 -17.59 -9.11
CA ILE A 65 -9.76 -17.32 -8.63
C ILE A 65 -8.95 -16.52 -9.67
N PRO A 66 -8.81 -16.96 -10.94
CA PRO A 66 -8.04 -16.20 -11.92
C PRO A 66 -8.64 -14.81 -12.21
N ARG A 67 -9.99 -14.70 -12.22
CA ARG A 67 -10.69 -13.42 -12.39
C ARG A 67 -10.45 -12.46 -11.22
N TRP A 68 -10.36 -12.99 -10.01
CA TRP A 68 -9.97 -12.23 -8.84
C TRP A 68 -8.58 -11.61 -8.98
N LEU A 69 -7.60 -12.39 -9.44
CA LEU A 69 -6.24 -11.88 -9.70
C LEU A 69 -6.22 -10.75 -10.74
N ILE A 70 -7.01 -10.86 -11.81
CA ILE A 70 -7.08 -9.83 -12.86
C ILE A 70 -7.55 -8.50 -12.28
N ILE A 71 -8.66 -8.51 -11.52
CA ILE A 71 -9.22 -7.30 -10.92
C ILE A 71 -8.30 -6.78 -9.82
N PHE A 72 -7.71 -7.67 -9.01
CA PHE A 72 -6.74 -7.26 -7.99
C PHE A 72 -5.53 -6.53 -8.62
N GLY A 73 -4.94 -7.11 -9.67
CA GLY A 73 -3.80 -6.53 -10.36
C GLY A 73 -4.13 -5.22 -11.07
N SER A 74 -5.30 -5.12 -11.74
CA SER A 74 -5.70 -3.91 -12.47
C SER A 74 -5.95 -2.73 -11.54
N VAL A 75 -6.65 -2.95 -10.43
CA VAL A 75 -6.95 -1.89 -9.47
C VAL A 75 -5.69 -1.52 -8.68
N GLY A 76 -4.81 -2.47 -8.37
CA GLY A 76 -3.48 -2.19 -7.80
C GLY A 76 -2.65 -1.26 -8.67
N LEU A 77 -2.58 -1.52 -9.98
CA LEU A 77 -1.88 -0.66 -10.94
C LEU A 77 -2.54 0.70 -11.09
N GLY A 78 -3.87 0.75 -11.15
CA GLY A 78 -4.63 2.00 -11.19
C GLY A 78 -4.35 2.86 -9.96
N TRP A 79 -4.27 2.26 -8.78
CA TRP A 79 -3.94 2.95 -7.54
C TRP A 79 -2.52 3.52 -7.55
N CYS A 80 -1.53 2.73 -7.99
CA CYS A 80 -0.16 3.22 -8.16
C CYS A 80 -0.09 4.39 -9.15
N ALA A 81 -0.79 4.32 -10.29
CA ALA A 81 -0.84 5.38 -11.28
C ALA A 81 -1.50 6.66 -10.72
N LEU A 82 -2.60 6.53 -9.98
CA LEU A 82 -3.26 7.65 -9.30
C LEU A 82 -2.33 8.30 -8.28
N PHE A 83 -1.59 7.51 -7.51
CA PHE A 83 -0.63 8.04 -6.52
C PHE A 83 0.48 8.85 -7.19
N ILE A 84 1.04 8.34 -8.30
CA ILE A 84 2.06 9.05 -9.09
C ILE A 84 1.48 10.33 -9.68
N LEU A 85 0.28 10.28 -10.26
CA LEU A 85 -0.39 11.46 -10.83
C LEU A 85 -0.62 12.53 -9.77
N MET A 86 -1.12 12.15 -8.59
CA MET A 86 -1.30 13.06 -7.46
C MET A 86 0.03 13.68 -7.00
N ALA A 87 1.11 12.90 -6.96
CA ALA A 87 2.43 13.41 -6.62
C ALA A 87 2.95 14.42 -7.66
N ILE A 88 2.76 14.15 -8.96
CA ILE A 88 3.13 15.07 -10.05
C ILE A 88 2.32 16.36 -9.96
N VAL A 89 1.00 16.27 -9.85
CA VAL A 89 0.11 17.44 -9.75
C VAL A 89 0.46 18.28 -8.53
N LYS A 90 0.74 17.67 -7.37
CA LYS A 90 1.15 18.38 -6.16
C LYS A 90 2.47 19.14 -6.37
N MET A 91 3.45 18.52 -7.03
CA MET A 91 4.72 19.20 -7.37
C MET A 91 4.50 20.38 -8.32
N SER A 92 3.60 20.24 -9.30
CA SER A 92 3.24 21.32 -10.23
C SER A 92 2.49 22.46 -9.55
N CYS A 93 1.59 22.16 -8.61
CA CYS A 93 0.82 23.16 -7.86
C CYS A 93 1.66 23.91 -6.82
N CYS A 94 2.66 23.27 -6.19
CA CYS A 94 3.58 23.96 -5.26
C CYS A 94 4.42 25.06 -5.92
N HIS A 95 4.47 25.14 -7.26
CA HIS A 95 5.14 26.22 -7.99
C HIS A 95 4.24 27.43 -8.29
N ARG A 96 2.92 27.30 -8.09
CA ARG A 96 1.93 28.35 -8.37
C ARG A 96 1.18 28.65 -7.07
N GLU A 97 1.71 29.59 -6.28
CA GLU A 97 0.91 30.27 -5.27
C GLU A 97 -0.31 30.87 -5.97
N GLU A 98 -1.49 30.31 -5.74
CA GLU A 98 -2.74 31.04 -5.50
C GLU A 98 -3.95 30.10 -5.49
N HIS A 99 -4.66 30.14 -4.36
CA HIS A 99 -6.10 29.91 -4.21
C HIS A 99 -6.77 28.90 -5.16
N CYS A 100 -6.67 27.60 -4.84
CA CYS A 100 -7.61 26.62 -5.35
C CYS A 100 -8.60 26.22 -4.26
N ARG A 101 -9.88 26.51 -4.53
CA ARG A 101 -11.12 26.25 -3.76
C ARG A 101 -11.09 24.88 -3.04
N ALA A 102 -10.59 24.86 -1.81
CA ALA A 102 -10.20 23.64 -1.09
C ALA A 102 -11.38 22.77 -0.62
N GLU A 103 -12.56 23.36 -0.41
CA GLU A 103 -13.65 22.70 0.32
C GLU A 103 -14.42 21.66 -0.53
N ASN A 104 -14.75 21.99 -1.78
CA ASN A 104 -15.50 21.08 -2.67
C ASN A 104 -14.62 19.98 -3.29
N CYS A 105 -13.32 20.24 -3.44
CA CYS A 105 -12.36 19.25 -3.95
C CYS A 105 -12.04 18.18 -2.89
N PHE A 106 -11.96 18.58 -1.63
CA PHE A 106 -11.71 17.67 -0.51
C PHE A 106 -12.83 16.66 -0.30
N MET A 107 -14.10 17.12 -0.31
CA MET A 107 -15.26 16.24 -0.14
C MET A 107 -15.39 15.22 -1.29
N THR A 108 -15.17 15.66 -2.53
CA THR A 108 -15.22 14.78 -3.72
C THR A 108 -14.12 13.73 -3.69
N GLY A 109 -12.89 14.13 -3.30
CA GLY A 109 -11.77 13.21 -3.14
C GLY A 109 -12.01 12.19 -2.02
N PHE A 110 -12.56 12.62 -0.87
CA PHE A 110 -12.85 11.73 0.25
C PHE A 110 -13.91 10.68 -0.08
N CYS A 111 -15.01 11.08 -0.72
CA CYS A 111 -16.05 10.13 -1.16
C CYS A 111 -15.49 9.10 -2.15
N PHE A 112 -14.66 9.52 -3.10
CA PHE A 112 -14.01 8.61 -4.04
C PHE A 112 -13.09 7.60 -3.31
N LEU A 113 -12.28 8.07 -2.37
CA LEU A 113 -11.40 7.20 -1.57
C LEU A 113 -12.20 6.19 -0.74
N LEU A 114 -13.33 6.60 -0.14
CA LEU A 114 -14.21 5.70 0.60
C LEU A 114 -14.82 4.61 -0.30
N ILE A 115 -15.33 4.99 -1.48
CA ILE A 115 -15.91 4.02 -2.43
C ILE A 115 -14.86 2.99 -2.83
N VAL A 116 -13.64 3.46 -3.16
CA VAL A 116 -12.55 2.57 -3.55
C VAL A 116 -12.15 1.66 -2.38
N PHE A 117 -12.09 2.18 -1.16
CA PHE A 117 -11.79 1.40 0.03
C PHE A 117 -12.82 0.29 0.27
N VAL A 118 -14.11 0.61 0.22
CA VAL A 118 -15.20 -0.37 0.39
C VAL A 118 -15.14 -1.43 -0.70
N PHE A 119 -14.89 -1.03 -1.95
CA PHE A 119 -14.72 -1.95 -3.07
C PHE A 119 -13.55 -2.92 -2.81
N PHE A 120 -12.36 -2.41 -2.46
CA PHE A 120 -11.20 -3.25 -2.18
C PHE A 120 -11.43 -4.19 -1.00
N PHE A 121 -12.05 -3.70 0.06
CA PHE A 121 -12.34 -4.50 1.24
C PHE A 121 -13.30 -5.65 0.92
N SER A 122 -14.38 -5.34 0.19
CA SER A 122 -15.34 -6.35 -0.27
C SER A 122 -14.69 -7.37 -1.21
N TRP A 123 -13.83 -6.89 -2.12
CA TRP A 123 -13.12 -7.75 -3.07
C TRP A 123 -12.08 -8.65 -2.40
N MET A 124 -11.40 -8.16 -1.36
CA MET A 124 -10.47 -8.95 -0.54
C MET A 124 -11.22 -10.09 0.19
N ILE A 125 -12.40 -9.80 0.75
CA ILE A 125 -13.24 -10.83 1.38
C ILE A 125 -13.68 -11.87 0.34
N ALA A 126 -14.16 -11.44 -0.83
CA ALA A 126 -14.56 -12.35 -1.90
C ALA A 126 -13.43 -13.28 -2.33
N GLY A 127 -12.22 -12.74 -2.55
CA GLY A 127 -11.03 -13.54 -2.85
C GLY A 127 -10.67 -14.53 -1.76
N SER A 128 -10.76 -14.11 -0.50
CA SER A 128 -10.54 -14.97 0.66
C SER A 128 -11.51 -16.15 0.66
N VAL A 129 -12.80 -15.89 0.44
CA VAL A 129 -13.82 -16.95 0.35
C VAL A 129 -13.45 -17.91 -0.77
N TRP A 130 -13.21 -17.43 -2.00
CA TRP A 130 -12.95 -18.31 -3.14
C TRP A 130 -11.70 -19.17 -2.98
N VAL A 131 -10.62 -18.64 -2.42
CA VAL A 131 -9.37 -19.38 -2.22
C VAL A 131 -9.48 -20.35 -1.02
N PHE A 132 -10.03 -19.91 0.10
CA PHE A 132 -10.09 -20.74 1.31
C PHE A 132 -11.14 -21.85 1.21
N THR A 133 -12.27 -21.63 0.51
CA THR A 133 -13.30 -22.67 0.37
C THR A 133 -12.83 -23.90 -0.39
N VAL A 134 -11.89 -23.73 -1.34
CA VAL A 134 -11.38 -24.84 -2.16
C VAL A 134 -10.08 -25.44 -1.63
N ARG A 135 -9.48 -24.85 -0.60
CA ARG A 135 -8.17 -25.24 -0.06
C ARG A 135 -8.04 -26.72 0.32
N THR A 136 -9.13 -27.33 0.80
CA THR A 136 -9.14 -28.73 1.25
C THR A 136 -9.40 -29.72 0.11
N ARG A 137 -9.86 -29.25 -1.05
CA ARG A 137 -10.24 -30.11 -2.19
C ARG A 137 -9.37 -29.91 -3.43
N VAL A 138 -8.62 -28.79 -3.50
CA VAL A 138 -7.78 -28.47 -4.65
C VAL A 138 -6.68 -29.49 -4.86
N GLN A 139 -6.46 -29.86 -6.13
CA GLN A 139 -5.35 -30.70 -6.56
C GLN A 139 -4.52 -30.02 -7.65
N PHE A 140 -3.25 -30.42 -7.76
CA PHE A 140 -2.27 -29.77 -8.63
C PHE A 140 -1.64 -30.71 -9.69
N GLU A 141 -1.97 -32.01 -9.65
CA GLU A 141 -1.30 -33.04 -10.46
C GLU A 141 -2.04 -33.39 -11.75
N TYR A 142 -3.37 -33.52 -11.73
CA TYR A 142 -4.13 -34.02 -12.88
C TYR A 142 -5.04 -32.92 -13.48
N PRO A 143 -4.67 -32.33 -14.62
CA PRO A 143 -5.46 -31.26 -15.27
C PRO A 143 -6.89 -31.66 -15.66
N SER A 144 -7.13 -32.96 -15.82
CA SER A 144 -8.43 -33.52 -16.22
C SER A 144 -9.43 -33.61 -15.07
N ASP A 145 -9.00 -33.41 -13.82
CA ASP A 145 -9.90 -33.51 -12.66
C ASP A 145 -10.68 -32.20 -12.45
N ALA A 146 -11.95 -32.33 -12.06
CA ALA A 146 -12.79 -31.18 -11.72
C ALA A 146 -12.23 -30.34 -10.56
N ASN A 147 -11.44 -30.95 -9.67
CA ASN A 147 -10.81 -30.28 -8.55
C ASN A 147 -9.43 -29.68 -8.86
N TYR A 148 -8.98 -29.76 -10.12
CA TYR A 148 -7.68 -29.23 -10.52
C TYR A 148 -7.63 -27.71 -10.43
N CYS A 149 -6.49 -27.20 -10.01
CA CYS A 149 -6.12 -25.81 -10.22
C CYS A 149 -4.61 -25.74 -10.43
N GLN A 150 -4.15 -24.91 -11.37
CA GLN A 150 -2.72 -24.75 -11.58
C GLN A 150 -2.05 -24.16 -10.32
N LYS A 151 -0.99 -24.82 -9.85
CA LYS A 151 -0.26 -24.44 -8.63
C LYS A 151 0.19 -22.98 -8.61
N LEU A 152 0.65 -22.47 -9.76
CA LEU A 152 1.10 -21.08 -9.88
C LEU A 152 -0.04 -20.08 -9.61
N VAL A 153 -1.20 -20.28 -10.22
CA VAL A 153 -2.37 -19.40 -10.06
C VAL A 153 -2.88 -19.42 -8.63
N TYR A 154 -3.05 -20.62 -8.06
CA TYR A 154 -3.52 -20.77 -6.69
C TYR A 154 -2.56 -20.15 -5.67
N ASN A 155 -1.26 -20.43 -5.80
CA ASN A 155 -0.25 -19.87 -4.89
C ASN A 155 -0.13 -18.36 -5.01
N MET A 156 -0.26 -17.81 -6.22
CA MET A 156 -0.31 -16.36 -6.41
C MET A 156 -1.54 -15.74 -5.75
N ALA A 157 -2.73 -16.35 -5.93
CA ALA A 157 -3.96 -15.89 -5.28
C ALA A 157 -3.80 -15.85 -3.76
N PHE A 158 -3.37 -16.97 -3.20
CA PHE A 158 -3.17 -17.15 -1.77
C PHE A 158 -2.09 -16.20 -1.22
N GLY A 159 -0.98 -16.05 -1.94
CA GLY A 159 0.09 -15.11 -1.58
C GLY A 159 -0.38 -13.66 -1.58
N CYS A 160 -1.17 -13.23 -2.58
CA CYS A 160 -1.74 -11.89 -2.63
C CYS A 160 -2.66 -11.63 -1.42
N ILE A 161 -3.53 -12.59 -1.08
CA ILE A 161 -4.42 -12.50 0.08
C ILE A 161 -3.62 -12.38 1.38
N LEU A 162 -2.62 -13.24 1.58
CA LEU A 162 -1.76 -13.17 2.77
C LEU A 162 -1.00 -11.84 2.86
N THR A 163 -0.51 -11.34 1.73
CA THR A 163 0.19 -10.06 1.66
C THR A 163 -0.74 -8.92 2.08
N GLN A 164 -1.99 -8.91 1.60
CA GLN A 164 -2.99 -7.91 2.00
C GLN A 164 -3.28 -7.97 3.51
N TYR A 165 -3.52 -9.16 4.07
CA TYR A 165 -3.71 -9.32 5.52
C TYR A 165 -2.49 -8.86 6.32
N GLY A 166 -1.28 -9.16 5.84
CA GLY A 166 -0.03 -8.71 6.46
C GLY A 166 0.10 -7.19 6.49
N ILE A 167 -0.23 -6.51 5.38
CA ILE A 167 -0.21 -5.04 5.30
C ILE A 167 -1.23 -4.43 6.27
N ILE A 168 -2.46 -4.97 6.29
CA ILE A 168 -3.52 -4.49 7.19
C ILE A 168 -3.11 -4.71 8.65
N GLY A 169 -2.61 -5.89 8.99
CA GLY A 169 -2.13 -6.21 10.34
C GLY A 169 -1.00 -5.28 10.79
N LEU A 170 -0.01 -5.04 9.92
CA LEU A 170 1.08 -4.11 10.20
C LEU A 170 0.57 -2.68 10.42
N ALA A 171 -0.34 -2.19 9.56
CA ALA A 171 -0.91 -0.86 9.68
C ALA A 171 -1.69 -0.68 11.00
N LEU A 172 -2.47 -1.68 11.40
CA LEU A 172 -3.18 -1.68 12.68
C LEU A 172 -2.23 -1.69 13.88
N CYS A 173 -1.16 -2.50 13.83
CA CYS A 173 -0.14 -2.54 14.87
C CYS A 173 0.59 -1.20 15.03
N LEU A 174 0.99 -0.58 13.92
CA LEU A 174 1.68 0.71 13.94
C LEU A 174 0.78 1.83 14.49
N THR A 175 -0.47 1.89 14.04
CA THR A 175 -1.43 2.89 14.53
C THR A 175 -1.73 2.71 16.02
N ALA A 176 -1.98 1.49 16.48
CA ALA A 176 -2.19 1.19 17.90
C ALA A 176 -0.98 1.58 18.77
N CYS A 177 0.25 1.30 18.29
CA CYS A 177 1.48 1.71 18.96
C CYS A 177 1.59 3.24 19.07
N CYS A 178 1.31 3.97 17.98
CA CYS A 178 1.32 5.44 17.99
C CYS A 178 0.28 6.01 18.96
N PHE A 179 -0.93 5.48 19.01
CA PHE A 179 -1.95 5.94 19.97
C PHE A 179 -1.56 5.67 21.42
N ALA A 180 -0.92 4.53 21.70
CA ALA A 180 -0.42 4.22 23.04
C ALA A 180 0.69 5.19 23.47
N LEU A 181 1.65 5.49 22.59
CA LEU A 181 2.75 6.43 22.88
C LEU A 181 2.25 7.86 23.08
N VAL A 182 1.29 8.33 22.27
CA VAL A 182 0.67 9.66 22.45
C VAL A 182 -0.06 9.74 23.78
N LYS A 183 -0.79 8.69 24.18
CA LYS A 183 -1.50 8.64 25.47
C LYS A 183 -0.55 8.63 26.68
N ILE A 184 0.66 8.09 26.53
CA ILE A 184 1.69 8.13 27.57
C ILE A 184 2.29 9.55 27.64
N CYS A 185 2.61 10.16 26.49
CA CYS A 185 3.20 11.50 26.42
C CYS A 185 2.25 12.63 26.87
N ASP A 186 0.92 12.43 26.75
CA ASP A 186 -0.10 13.36 27.24
C ASP A 186 -0.33 13.26 28.76
N ARG A 187 0.22 12.22 29.42
CA ARG A 187 0.06 11.97 30.85
C ARG A 187 1.23 12.48 31.70
N ASP A 188 2.39 12.72 31.10
CA ASP A 188 3.58 13.31 31.73
C ASP A 188 3.61 14.84 31.58
#